data_AF-C4YBX4-F1
#
_entry.id   AF-C4YBX4-F1
#
_cell.length_a   1.000
_cell.length_b   1.000
_cell.length_c   1.000
_cell.angle_alpha   90.00
_cell.angle_beta   90.00
_cell.angle_gamma   90.00
#
_symmetry.space_group_name_H-M   'P 1'
#
loop_
_entity.id
_entity.type
_entity.pdbx_description
1 polymer ?
#
loop_
_entity_poly.entity_id
_entity_poly.type
_entity_poly.pdbx_seq_one_letter_code
_entity_poly.pdbx_strand_id
1 'polypeptide(L)'
;MSLKNEKQTSEVTSVTDIESASVRNKVFGYEDRLASTLNARHIGMISVVGVFGTGLFLSSGGSLATAGPVGILLCYFFVGLVVLASQMCAAETACLMPVTFATIKQSNHFISESYGFALGWTNMYASIIPSELSAVAVIMTYWSSLNPAVWNCCFQCGCIATNCYKNPMVRRN
;
A
#
# COMPACT_ATOMS: atom_id res chain seq x y z
N MET A 1 24.73 11.50 -50.84
CA MET A 1 25.74 10.91 -49.93
C MET A 1 25.37 11.26 -48.48
N SER A 2 24.29 10.68 -47.93
CA SER A 2 23.78 11.09 -46.60
C SER A 2 22.85 10.04 -45.95
N LEU A 3 23.21 8.75 -45.96
CA LEU A 3 22.37 7.69 -45.34
C LEU A 3 23.19 6.63 -44.59
N LYS A 4 24.28 7.03 -43.91
CA LYS A 4 25.11 6.11 -43.12
C LYS A 4 25.14 6.38 -41.60
N ASN A 5 24.42 7.40 -41.12
CA ASN A 5 24.48 7.84 -39.72
C ASN A 5 23.31 7.40 -38.81
N GLU A 6 22.30 6.69 -39.33
CA GLU A 6 21.11 6.34 -38.53
C GLU A 6 21.19 4.95 -37.89
N LYS A 7 21.95 4.01 -38.46
CA LYS A 7 22.02 2.62 -37.96
C LYS A 7 22.97 2.40 -36.77
N GLN A 8 23.82 3.38 -36.44
CA GLN A 8 24.83 3.23 -35.39
C GLN A 8 24.35 3.73 -34.02
N THR A 9 23.28 4.53 -33.99
CA THR A 9 22.69 5.06 -32.75
C THR A 9 21.74 4.06 -32.06
N SER A 10 21.26 3.03 -32.75
CA SER A 10 20.33 2.04 -32.18
C SER A 10 21.01 0.86 -31.47
N GLU A 11 22.29 0.61 -31.73
CA GLU A 11 23.02 -0.56 -31.18
C GLU A 11 23.88 -0.21 -29.95
N VAL A 12 24.29 1.06 -29.80
CA VAL A 12 25.01 1.54 -28.60
C VAL A 12 24.07 1.64 -27.38
N THR A 13 22.77 1.85 -27.60
CA THR A 13 21.77 1.95 -26.53
C THR A 13 21.50 0.61 -25.84
N SER A 14 21.54 -0.52 -26.55
CA SER A 14 21.12 -1.83 -26.01
C SER A 14 22.13 -2.47 -25.06
N VAL A 15 23.44 -2.28 -25.26
CA VAL A 15 24.48 -2.85 -24.39
C VAL A 15 24.63 -2.02 -23.11
N THR A 16 24.51 -0.69 -23.20
CA THR A 16 24.43 0.17 -22.02
C THR A 16 23.17 -0.12 -21.21
N ASP A 17 22.03 -0.41 -21.83
CA ASP A 17 20.79 -0.70 -21.12
C ASP A 17 20.85 -2.02 -20.32
N ILE A 18 21.53 -3.04 -20.85
CA ILE A 18 21.69 -4.33 -20.17
C ILE A 18 22.69 -4.22 -19.01
N GLU A 19 23.81 -3.52 -19.20
CA GLU A 19 24.76 -3.27 -18.11
C GLU A 19 24.16 -2.35 -17.05
N SER A 20 23.43 -1.32 -17.45
CA SER A 20 22.68 -0.43 -16.55
C SER A 20 21.58 -1.17 -15.81
N ALA A 21 20.87 -2.11 -16.45
CA ALA A 21 19.86 -2.93 -15.80
C ALA A 21 20.48 -3.93 -14.80
N SER A 22 21.60 -4.56 -15.17
CA SER A 22 22.38 -5.45 -14.30
C SER A 22 22.93 -4.71 -13.07
N VAL A 23 23.53 -3.53 -13.28
CA VAL A 23 24.03 -2.65 -12.22
C VAL A 23 22.88 -2.13 -11.35
N ARG A 24 21.75 -1.70 -11.96
CA ARG A 24 20.53 -1.30 -11.25
C ARG A 24 19.98 -2.44 -10.38
N ASN A 25 19.94 -3.66 -10.90
CA ASN A 25 19.51 -4.83 -10.13
C ASN A 25 20.46 -5.14 -8.96
N LYS A 26 21.77 -4.93 -9.15
CA LYS A 26 22.80 -5.11 -8.12
C LYS A 26 22.77 -4.03 -7.04
N VAL A 27 22.43 -2.78 -7.41
CA VAL A 27 22.35 -1.63 -6.48
C VAL A 27 21.05 -1.64 -5.68
N PHE A 28 19.92 -1.99 -6.29
CA PHE A 28 18.60 -1.94 -5.64
C PHE A 28 18.13 -3.30 -5.09
N GLY A 29 18.88 -4.38 -5.30
CA GLY A 29 18.54 -5.71 -4.78
C GLY A 29 17.21 -6.23 -5.36
N TYR A 30 17.07 -6.17 -6.68
CA TYR A 30 15.89 -6.66 -7.38
C TYR A 30 15.85 -8.20 -7.28
N GLU A 31 14.84 -8.74 -6.60
CA GLU A 31 14.62 -10.18 -6.55
C GLU A 31 13.86 -10.61 -7.82
N ASP A 32 14.50 -11.38 -8.70
CA ASP A 32 13.93 -11.91 -9.95
C ASP A 32 12.80 -12.96 -9.73
N ARG A 33 12.13 -12.93 -8.59
CA ARG A 33 11.39 -14.09 -8.06
C ARG A 33 9.90 -13.90 -7.78
N LEU A 34 9.27 -12.82 -8.26
CA LEU A 34 7.81 -12.71 -8.25
C LEU A 34 7.25 -12.83 -9.67
N ALA A 35 6.58 -13.94 -9.94
CA ALA A 35 5.71 -14.05 -11.10
C ALA A 35 4.58 -13.01 -10.95
N SER A 36 4.52 -12.04 -11.88
CA SER A 36 3.39 -11.11 -12.00
C SER A 36 2.16 -11.86 -12.50
N THR A 37 1.57 -12.68 -11.63
CA THR A 37 0.40 -13.51 -11.97
C THR A 37 -0.92 -12.76 -11.72
N LEU A 38 -0.86 -11.56 -11.14
CA LEU A 38 -2.05 -10.77 -10.83
C LEU A 38 -2.36 -9.78 -11.96
N ASN A 39 -3.54 -9.92 -12.56
CA ASN A 39 -4.02 -9.02 -13.60
C ASN A 39 -4.16 -7.58 -13.05
N ALA A 40 -3.82 -6.59 -13.87
CA ALA A 40 -3.92 -5.16 -13.52
C ALA A 40 -5.30 -4.76 -12.96
N ARG A 41 -6.38 -5.41 -13.42
CA ARG A 41 -7.75 -5.18 -12.91
C ARG A 41 -7.91 -5.61 -11.45
N HIS A 42 -7.31 -6.72 -11.04
CA HIS A 42 -7.38 -7.19 -9.65
C HIS A 42 -6.56 -6.29 -8.72
N ILE A 43 -5.39 -5.85 -9.18
CA ILE A 43 -4.53 -4.91 -8.45
C ILE A 43 -5.27 -3.58 -8.22
N GLY A 44 -5.95 -3.07 -9.26
CA GLY A 44 -6.80 -1.88 -9.15
C GLY A 44 -7.93 -2.05 -8.15
N MET A 45 -8.64 -3.19 -8.16
CA MET A 45 -9.71 -3.45 -7.20
C MET A 45 -9.21 -3.53 -5.75
N ILE A 46 -8.06 -4.16 -5.50
CA ILE A 46 -7.47 -4.23 -4.16
C ILE A 46 -7.06 -2.84 -3.66
N SER A 47 -6.46 -2.03 -4.54
CA SER A 47 -6.04 -0.66 -4.20
C SER A 47 -7.23 0.22 -3.80
N VAL A 48 -8.33 0.16 -4.56
CA VAL A 48 -9.54 0.93 -4.27
C VAL A 48 -10.10 0.56 -2.90
N VAL A 49 -10.21 -0.74 -2.58
CA VAL A 49 -10.72 -1.19 -1.27
C VAL A 49 -9.81 -0.75 -0.13
N GLY A 50 -8.48 -0.80 -0.33
CA GLY A 50 -7.51 -0.37 0.68
C GLY A 50 -7.56 1.12 1.01
N VAL A 51 -7.85 1.97 0.03
CA VAL A 51 -7.86 3.44 0.21
C VAL A 51 -9.16 3.94 0.85
N PHE A 52 -10.32 3.34 0.55
CA PHE A 52 -11.60 3.84 1.07
C PHE A 52 -11.80 3.51 2.56
N GLY A 53 -11.43 2.31 3.00
CA GLY A 53 -11.47 1.87 4.41
C GLY A 53 -12.81 2.03 5.13
N THR A 54 -12.88 1.62 6.39
CA THR A 54 -14.08 1.85 7.23
C THR A 54 -14.06 3.19 7.96
N GLY A 55 -12.88 3.80 8.10
CA GLY A 55 -12.72 5.11 8.77
C GLY A 55 -13.52 6.23 8.11
N LEU A 56 -13.72 6.18 6.78
CA LEU A 56 -14.55 7.14 6.06
C LEU A 56 -16.01 7.08 6.52
N PHE A 57 -16.55 5.88 6.70
CA PHE A 57 -17.93 5.69 7.15
C PHE A 57 -18.12 6.04 8.63
N LEU A 58 -17.15 5.70 9.47
CA LEU A 58 -17.24 5.99 10.90
C LEU A 58 -17.07 7.49 11.21
N SER A 59 -16.20 8.19 10.47
CA SER A 59 -15.92 9.61 10.71
C SER A 59 -16.88 10.55 9.99
N SER A 60 -17.39 10.20 8.81
CA SER A 60 -18.15 11.14 7.95
C SER A 60 -19.37 11.77 8.64
N GLY A 61 -20.11 11.00 9.44
CA GLY A 61 -21.27 11.51 10.17
C GLY A 61 -20.92 12.58 11.21
N GLY A 62 -19.88 12.35 12.01
CA GLY A 62 -19.40 13.31 13.00
C GLY A 62 -18.76 14.55 12.37
N SER A 63 -17.96 14.35 11.31
CA SER A 63 -17.34 15.44 10.57
C SER A 63 -18.37 16.35 9.90
N LEU A 64 -19.47 15.79 9.37
CA LEU A 64 -20.53 16.59 8.76
C LEU A 64 -21.33 17.40 9.80
N ALA A 65 -21.64 16.81 10.94
CA ALA A 65 -22.37 17.48 12.03
C ALA A 65 -21.57 18.65 12.63
N THR A 66 -20.24 18.54 12.67
CA THR A 66 -19.36 19.54 13.29
C THR A 66 -18.88 20.62 12.32
N ALA A 67 -18.55 20.28 11.08
CA ALA A 67 -17.98 21.22 10.10
C ALA A 67 -19.03 21.88 9.19
N GLY A 68 -20.25 21.34 9.12
CA GLY A 68 -21.26 21.77 8.14
C GLY A 68 -20.91 21.40 6.69
N PRO A 69 -21.84 21.62 5.74
CA PRO A 69 -21.70 21.13 4.37
C PRO A 69 -20.57 21.80 3.58
N VAL A 70 -20.29 23.08 3.84
CA VAL A 70 -19.20 23.81 3.16
C VAL A 70 -17.85 23.51 3.82
N GLY A 71 -17.81 23.39 5.15
CA GLY A 71 -16.58 23.11 5.89
C GLY A 71 -16.00 21.74 5.56
N ILE A 72 -16.85 20.71 5.42
CA ILE A 72 -16.38 19.36 5.07
C ILE A 72 -15.81 19.30 3.64
N LEU A 73 -16.40 20.03 2.68
CA LEU A 73 -15.89 20.08 1.30
C LEU A 73 -14.53 20.77 1.22
N LEU A 74 -14.37 21.91 1.90
CA LEU A 74 -13.11 22.64 1.91
C LEU A 74 -12.01 21.84 2.62
N CYS A 75 -12.34 21.18 3.73
CA CYS A 75 -11.43 20.28 4.43
C CYS A 75 -10.98 19.11 3.54
N TYR A 76 -11.91 18.41 2.90
CA TYR A 76 -11.59 17.31 2.00
C TYR A 76 -10.73 17.75 0.81
N PHE A 77 -11.02 18.93 0.24
CA PHE A 77 -10.22 19.47 -0.86
C PHE A 77 -8.80 19.79 -0.41
N PHE A 78 -8.63 20.48 0.72
CA PHE A 78 -7.32 20.86 1.22
C PHE A 78 -6.48 19.65 1.64
N VAL A 79 -7.05 18.74 2.44
CA VAL A 79 -6.35 17.51 2.87
C VAL A 79 -6.06 16.62 1.66
N GLY A 80 -6.99 16.56 0.70
CA GLY A 80 -6.79 15.85 -0.56
C GLY A 80 -5.56 16.36 -1.31
N LEU A 81 -5.38 17.67 -1.44
CA LEU A 81 -4.20 18.25 -2.11
C LEU A 81 -2.88 17.88 -1.40
N VAL A 82 -2.85 17.93 -0.07
CA VAL A 82 -1.66 17.57 0.72
C VAL A 82 -1.32 16.09 0.52
N VAL A 83 -2.32 15.22 0.60
CA VAL A 83 -2.15 13.77 0.42
C VAL A 83 -1.72 13.46 -1.01
N LEU A 84 -2.33 14.10 -2.02
CA LEU A 84 -1.96 13.95 -3.43
C LEU A 84 -0.49 14.32 -3.64
N ALA A 85 -0.04 15.47 -3.13
CA ALA A 85 1.37 15.87 -3.24
C ALA A 85 2.31 14.83 -2.61
N SER A 86 1.97 14.33 -1.41
CA SER A 86 2.77 13.29 -0.74
C SER A 86 2.83 11.97 -1.51
N GLN A 87 1.70 11.55 -2.10
CA GLN A 87 1.60 10.30 -2.83
C GLN A 87 2.27 10.37 -4.21
N MET A 88 2.30 11.55 -4.83
CA MET A 88 3.05 11.79 -6.08
C MET A 88 4.56 11.65 -5.84
N CYS A 89 5.12 12.24 -4.78
CA CYS A 89 6.54 12.05 -4.44
C CYS A 89 6.87 10.56 -4.17
N ALA A 90 5.97 9.85 -3.49
CA ALA A 90 6.13 8.42 -3.27
C ALA A 90 6.03 7.60 -4.57
N ALA A 91 5.16 8.01 -5.51
CA ALA A 91 5.02 7.36 -6.81
C ALA A 91 6.26 7.53 -7.70
N GLU A 92 6.87 8.72 -7.72
CA GLU A 92 8.13 8.96 -8.44
C GLU A 92 9.25 8.06 -7.89
N THR A 93 9.36 7.98 -6.56
CA THR A 93 10.30 7.10 -5.87
C THR A 93 10.05 5.62 -6.20
N ALA A 94 8.78 5.21 -6.36
CA ALA A 94 8.39 3.86 -6.77
C ALA A 94 8.73 3.52 -8.23
N CYS A 95 8.65 4.49 -9.14
CA CYS A 95 9.08 4.32 -10.53
C CYS A 95 10.60 4.20 -10.65
N LEU A 96 11.35 4.93 -9.82
CA LEU A 96 12.82 4.87 -9.76
C LEU A 96 13.32 3.54 -9.20
N MET A 97 12.68 3.04 -8.14
CA MET A 97 13.05 1.80 -7.44
C MET A 97 11.83 0.90 -7.20
N PRO A 98 11.49 0.03 -8.17
CA PRO A 98 10.38 -0.91 -8.06
C PRO A 98 10.81 -2.17 -7.30
N VAL A 99 10.87 -2.08 -5.96
CA VAL A 99 11.23 -3.20 -5.08
C VAL A 99 10.07 -3.63 -4.21
N THR A 100 9.99 -4.93 -3.90
CA THR A 100 9.03 -5.47 -2.93
C THR A 100 9.28 -4.85 -1.56
N PHE A 101 8.20 -4.53 -0.83
CA PHE A 101 8.27 -3.79 0.44
C PHE A 101 8.86 -2.38 0.26
N ALA A 102 8.34 -1.70 -0.77
CA ALA A 102 8.86 -0.46 -1.37
C ALA A 102 9.21 0.62 -0.33
N THR A 103 8.29 1.02 0.53
CA THR A 103 8.49 2.18 1.42
C THR A 103 9.67 2.03 2.38
N ILE A 104 9.92 0.82 2.91
CA ILE A 104 11.03 0.59 3.86
C ILE A 104 12.35 0.39 3.13
N LYS A 105 12.36 -0.28 1.97
CA LYS A 105 13.58 -0.39 1.15
C LYS A 105 13.98 0.95 0.51
N GLN A 106 13.01 1.73 0.05
CA GLN A 106 13.23 3.06 -0.53
C GLN A 106 13.78 4.03 0.51
N SER A 107 13.21 4.04 1.72
CA SER A 107 13.70 4.91 2.80
C SER A 107 15.12 4.54 3.27
N ASN A 108 15.43 3.24 3.35
CA ASN A 108 16.80 2.79 3.64
C ASN A 108 17.81 3.28 2.60
N HIS A 109 17.42 3.37 1.33
CA HIS A 109 18.31 3.76 0.23
C HIS A 109 18.41 5.28 0.03
N PHE A 110 17.29 6.02 0.14
CA PHE A 110 17.25 7.46 -0.15
C PHE A 110 17.54 8.36 1.06
N ILE A 111 17.32 7.86 2.29
CA ILE A 111 17.47 8.68 3.51
C ILE A 111 18.59 8.13 4.36
N SER A 112 18.35 7.02 5.05
CA SER A 112 19.33 6.32 5.89
C SER A 112 18.78 4.98 6.36
N GLU A 113 19.67 4.06 6.70
CA GLU A 113 19.32 2.75 7.27
C GLU A 113 18.60 2.89 8.63
N SER A 114 18.95 3.89 9.43
CA SER A 114 18.30 4.17 10.72
C SER A 114 16.84 4.62 10.55
N TYR A 115 16.55 5.38 9.50
CA TYR A 115 15.19 5.85 9.22
C TYR A 115 14.30 4.72 8.70
N GLY A 116 14.83 3.85 7.82
CA GLY A 116 14.06 2.68 7.39
C GLY A 116 13.87 1.64 8.50
N PHE A 117 14.79 1.52 9.46
CA PHE A 117 14.54 0.74 10.69
C PHE A 117 13.38 1.32 11.51
N ALA A 118 13.36 2.64 11.72
CA ALA A 118 12.28 3.31 12.44
C ALA A 118 10.92 3.12 11.73
N LEU A 119 10.89 3.23 10.40
CA LEU A 119 9.69 2.96 9.60
C LEU A 119 9.26 1.49 9.65
N GLY A 120 10.20 0.54 9.74
CA GLY A 120 9.89 -0.86 9.96
C GLY A 120 9.16 -1.08 11.28
N TRP A 121 9.63 -0.43 12.35
CA TRP A 121 9.03 -0.53 13.68
C TRP A 121 7.62 0.10 13.74
N THR A 122 7.43 1.28 13.12
CA THR A 122 6.09 1.91 13.07
C THR A 122 5.12 1.09 12.22
N ASN A 123 5.58 0.48 11.13
CA ASN A 123 4.75 -0.39 10.29
C ASN A 123 4.32 -1.68 11.02
N MET A 124 5.22 -2.25 11.83
CA MET A 124 4.90 -3.40 12.69
C MET A 124 3.77 -3.05 13.67
N TYR A 125 3.86 -1.92 14.37
CA TYR A 125 2.80 -1.51 15.30
C TYR A 125 1.47 -1.22 14.60
N ALA A 126 1.50 -0.58 13.43
CA ALA A 126 0.29 -0.32 12.66
C ALA A 126 -0.43 -1.62 12.27
N SER A 127 0.32 -2.69 11.97
CA SER A 127 -0.24 -3.98 11.57
C SER A 127 -0.84 -4.79 12.73
N ILE A 128 -0.41 -4.54 13.97
CA ILE A 128 -0.90 -5.24 15.16
C ILE A 128 -2.26 -4.72 15.61
N ILE A 129 -2.60 -3.47 15.29
CA ILE A 129 -3.83 -2.81 15.75
C ILE A 129 -4.89 -2.93 14.65
N PRO A 130 -5.89 -3.82 14.80
CA PRO A 130 -6.96 -3.94 13.81
C PRO A 130 -7.98 -2.81 13.98
N SER A 131 -7.80 -1.71 13.24
CA SER A 131 -8.74 -0.58 13.22
C SER A 131 -10.16 -1.02 12.86
N GLU A 132 -10.28 -1.97 11.94
CA GLU A 132 -11.55 -2.52 11.44
C GLU A 132 -12.39 -3.17 12.54
N LEU A 133 -11.75 -3.92 13.46
CA LEU A 133 -12.47 -4.58 14.57
C LEU A 133 -13.00 -3.56 15.58
N SER A 134 -12.26 -2.46 15.79
CA SER A 134 -12.73 -1.39 16.67
C SER A 134 -13.97 -0.69 16.09
N ALA A 135 -14.04 -0.54 14.76
CA ALA A 135 -15.19 0.04 14.08
C ALA A 135 -16.44 -0.85 14.22
N VAL A 136 -16.29 -2.17 14.11
CA VAL A 136 -17.38 -3.13 14.30
C VAL A 136 -17.98 -3.02 15.71
N ALA A 137 -17.15 -2.84 16.74
CA ALA A 137 -17.60 -2.62 18.12
C ALA A 137 -18.55 -1.42 18.25
N VAL A 138 -18.18 -0.31 17.60
CA VAL A 138 -18.96 0.94 17.64
C VAL A 138 -20.29 0.76 16.91
N ILE A 139 -20.27 0.13 15.73
CA ILE A 139 -21.49 -0.10 14.95
C ILE A 139 -22.46 -1.02 15.71
N MET A 140 -21.96 -2.09 16.34
CA MET A 140 -22.83 -3.01 17.09
C MET A 140 -23.46 -2.37 18.33
N THR A 141 -22.82 -1.36 18.91
CA THR A 141 -23.39 -0.57 20.01
C THR A 141 -24.66 0.19 19.58
N TYR A 142 -24.81 0.51 18.29
CA TYR A 142 -26.02 1.16 17.77
C TYR A 142 -27.23 0.23 17.76
N TRP A 143 -27.03 -1.07 17.50
CA TRP A 143 -28.11 -2.05 17.30
C TRP A 143 -28.40 -2.92 18.53
N SER A 144 -27.46 -3.02 19.49
CA SER A 144 -27.60 -3.90 20.64
C SER A 144 -26.97 -3.29 21.90
N SER A 145 -27.69 -3.39 23.03
CA SER A 145 -27.22 -2.95 24.35
C SER A 145 -26.26 -3.94 25.04
N LEU A 146 -25.91 -5.04 24.37
CA LEU A 146 -24.93 -6.02 24.85
C LEU A 146 -23.52 -5.42 24.82
N ASN A 147 -22.62 -5.95 25.66
CA ASN A 147 -21.24 -5.47 25.71
C ASN A 147 -20.56 -5.64 24.32
N PRO A 148 -20.04 -4.56 23.70
CA PRO A 148 -19.42 -4.60 22.38
C PRO A 148 -18.24 -5.59 22.27
N ALA A 149 -17.59 -5.91 23.39
CA ALA A 149 -16.51 -6.90 23.45
C ALA A 149 -16.94 -8.29 22.98
N VAL A 150 -18.21 -8.68 23.22
CA VAL A 150 -18.73 -9.98 22.78
C VAL A 150 -18.75 -10.08 21.26
N TRP A 151 -19.22 -9.02 20.60
CA TRP A 151 -19.23 -8.97 19.13
C TRP A 151 -17.82 -8.97 18.55
N ASN A 152 -16.91 -8.20 19.13
CA ASN A 152 -15.50 -8.20 18.71
C ASN A 152 -14.87 -9.59 18.81
N CYS A 153 -15.09 -10.31 19.91
CA CYS A 153 -14.60 -11.68 20.07
C CYS A 153 -15.20 -12.62 19.01
N CYS A 154 -16.50 -12.53 18.71
CA CYS A 154 -17.13 -13.35 17.68
C CYS A 154 -16.52 -13.11 16.29
N PHE A 155 -16.35 -11.84 15.87
CA PHE A 155 -15.75 -11.51 14.57
C PHE A 155 -14.27 -11.90 14.51
N GLN A 156 -13.51 -11.64 15.58
CA GLN A 156 -12.11 -12.06 15.68
C GLN A 156 -11.96 -13.58 15.57
N CYS A 157 -12.81 -14.35 16.26
CA CYS A 157 -12.84 -15.80 16.14
C CYS A 157 -13.17 -16.27 14.73
N GLY A 158 -14.10 -15.60 14.03
CA GLY A 158 -14.40 -15.89 12.62
C GLY A 158 -13.21 -15.63 11.69
N CYS A 159 -12.52 -14.49 11.86
CA CYS A 159 -11.31 -14.16 11.11
C CYS A 159 -10.18 -15.18 11.36
N ILE A 160 -9.96 -15.58 12.61
CA ILE A 160 -8.98 -16.63 12.96
C ILE A 160 -9.40 -17.97 12.34
N ALA A 161 -10.68 -18.35 12.44
CA ALA A 161 -11.17 -19.62 11.90
C ALA A 161 -10.97 -19.71 10.38
N THR A 162 -11.26 -18.64 9.64
CA THR A 162 -11.02 -18.58 8.19
C THR A 162 -9.54 -18.62 7.83
N ASN A 163 -8.67 -17.98 8.63
CA ASN A 163 -7.22 -18.08 8.48
C ASN A 163 -6.73 -19.52 8.71
N CYS A 164 -7.25 -20.19 9.75
CA CYS A 164 -6.93 -21.58 10.06
C CYS A 164 -7.48 -22.59 9.04
N TYR A 165 -8.62 -22.29 8.40
CA TYR A 165 -9.29 -23.22 7.48
C TYR A 165 -8.53 -23.40 6.15
N LYS A 166 -7.57 -22.51 5.82
CA LYS A 166 -6.86 -22.56 4.54
C LYS A 166 -5.37 -22.85 4.69
N ASN A 167 -5.03 -24.13 4.90
CA ASN A 167 -3.71 -24.62 4.48
C ASN A 167 -3.60 -26.12 4.08
N PRO A 168 -4.41 -26.64 3.11
CA PRO A 168 -4.15 -27.97 2.55
C PRO A 168 -3.16 -27.99 1.36
N MET A 169 -2.67 -26.84 0.87
CA MET A 169 -1.84 -26.79 -0.36
C MET A 169 -0.31 -26.72 -0.11
N VAL A 170 0.16 -26.78 1.13
CA VAL A 170 1.61 -26.83 1.49
C VAL A 170 2.13 -28.28 1.61
N ARG A 171 1.51 -29.22 0.89
CA ARG A 171 2.04 -30.58 0.67
C ARG A 171 1.83 -31.00 -0.77
N ARG A 172 2.48 -30.33 -1.72
CA ARG A 172 2.82 -30.94 -3.02
C ARG A 172 3.87 -30.10 -3.73
N ASN A 173 5.02 -30.74 -3.94
CA ASN A 173 6.26 -30.34 -4.61
C ASN A 173 7.30 -29.70 -3.70
#